data_AF-G0MQ54-F1
#
_entry.id   AF-G0MQ54-F1
#
_cell.length_a   1.000
_cell.length_b   1.000
_cell.length_c   1.000
_cell.angle_alpha   90.00
_cell.angle_beta   90.00
_cell.angle_gamma   90.00
#
_symmetry.space_group_name_H-M   'P 1'
#
loop_
_entity.id
_entity.type
_entity.pdbx_description
1 polymer ?
#
loop_
_entity_poly.entity_id
_entity_poly.type
_entity_poly.pdbx_seq_one_letter_code
_entity_poly.pdbx_strand_id
1 'polypeptide(L)'
;MVGVATKTARLHEDGYTALIGTNTESYGWDITRGECHHDSKKTQIWKYAFGNSPDAFHVPEKFYCILDMDEGYMAFATDEEYLGVAFRNLKGKTLYPIVATVWGRCEISMRYLGSL
;
A
#
# COMPACT_ATOMS: atom_id res chain seq x y z
N MET A 1 -0.61 -6.83 -3.10
CA MET A 1 -0.32 -5.40 -2.83
C MET A 1 -1.52 -4.75 -2.18
N VAL A 2 -1.28 -3.80 -1.27
CA VAL A 2 -2.31 -3.05 -0.53
C VAL A 2 -1.96 -1.57 -0.56
N GLY A 3 -2.97 -0.70 -0.69
CA GLY A 3 -2.70 0.72 -0.81
C GLY A 3 -3.94 1.58 -1.05
N VAL A 4 -3.72 2.72 -1.68
CA VAL A 4 -4.78 3.66 -2.08
C VAL A 4 -4.65 4.05 -3.54
N ALA A 5 -5.78 4.38 -4.16
CA ALA A 5 -5.86 4.71 -5.57
C ALA A 5 -6.87 5.83 -5.86
N THR A 6 -6.68 6.52 -6.96
CA THR A 6 -7.71 7.38 -7.55
C THR A 6 -8.79 6.52 -8.22
N LYS A 7 -9.93 7.14 -8.57
CA LYS A 7 -11.01 6.45 -9.29
C LYS A 7 -10.59 5.94 -10.69
N THR A 8 -9.52 6.48 -11.24
CA THR A 8 -8.99 6.19 -12.58
C THR A 8 -7.93 5.08 -12.59
N ALA A 9 -7.55 4.55 -11.43
CA ALA A 9 -6.60 3.45 -11.37
C ALA A 9 -7.14 2.20 -12.06
N ARG A 10 -6.24 1.49 -12.76
CA ARG A 10 -6.55 0.20 -13.37
C ARG A 10 -6.79 -0.85 -12.29
N LEU A 11 -7.83 -1.68 -12.47
CA LEU A 11 -8.17 -2.78 -11.57
C LEU A 11 -7.77 -4.16 -12.11
N HIS A 12 -7.17 -4.21 -13.30
CA HIS A 12 -6.77 -5.45 -13.96
C HIS A 12 -5.57 -5.25 -14.89
N GLU A 13 -4.70 -6.26 -14.95
CA GLU A 13 -3.58 -6.37 -15.88
C GLU A 13 -3.29 -7.85 -16.17
N ASP A 14 -2.82 -8.13 -17.38
CA ASP A 14 -2.44 -9.47 -17.78
C ASP A 14 -1.13 -9.89 -17.10
N GLY A 15 -1.09 -11.14 -16.65
CA GLY A 15 0.07 -11.74 -16.00
C GLY A 15 0.19 -11.41 -14.51
N TYR A 16 1.32 -11.80 -13.93
CA TYR A 16 1.61 -11.61 -12.50
C TYR A 16 2.45 -10.36 -12.29
N THR A 17 1.79 -9.21 -12.24
CA THR A 17 2.44 -7.89 -12.10
C THR A 17 2.07 -7.20 -10.78
N ALA A 18 2.93 -6.29 -10.36
CA ALA A 18 2.62 -5.34 -9.30
C ALA A 18 1.64 -4.28 -9.83
N LEU A 19 0.34 -4.60 -9.96
CA LEU A 19 -0.66 -3.72 -10.56
C LEU A 19 -0.72 -2.32 -9.91
N ILE A 20 -0.77 -2.30 -8.57
CA ILE A 20 -0.89 -1.07 -7.78
C ILE A 20 0.47 -0.38 -7.72
N GLY A 21 0.51 0.92 -7.98
CA GLY A 21 1.72 1.73 -7.89
C GLY A 21 2.55 1.77 -9.18
N THR A 22 2.11 1.14 -10.27
CA THR A 22 2.82 1.18 -11.57
C THR A 22 2.74 2.52 -12.30
N ASN A 23 1.77 3.36 -11.94
CA ASN A 23 1.54 4.68 -12.51
C ASN A 23 1.17 5.68 -11.40
N THR A 24 0.81 6.91 -11.79
CA THR A 24 0.47 8.01 -10.89
C THR A 24 -0.88 7.87 -10.19
N GLU A 25 -1.71 6.91 -10.59
CA GLU A 25 -3.09 6.77 -10.12
C GLU A 25 -3.20 5.90 -8.86
N SER A 26 -2.11 5.28 -8.42
CA SER A 26 -2.13 4.42 -7.25
C SER A 26 -0.81 4.42 -6.48
N TYR A 27 -0.91 4.05 -5.21
CA TYR A 27 0.17 3.99 -4.23
C TYR A 27 0.05 2.62 -3.55
N GLY A 28 1.06 1.76 -3.67
CA GLY A 28 0.93 0.36 -3.28
C GLY A 28 2.13 -0.18 -2.52
N TRP A 29 1.87 -0.84 -1.40
CA TRP A 29 2.85 -1.64 -0.68
C TRP A 29 2.73 -3.11 -1.13
N ASP A 30 3.80 -3.64 -1.71
CA ASP A 30 4.01 -5.07 -1.86
C ASP A 30 4.50 -5.67 -0.53
N ILE A 31 3.53 -6.14 0.25
CA ILE A 31 3.74 -6.79 1.54
C ILE A 31 4.62 -8.04 1.46
N THR A 32 4.74 -8.68 0.29
CA THR A 32 5.57 -9.89 0.13
C THR A 32 7.04 -9.56 -0.11
N ARG A 33 7.32 -8.38 -0.69
CA ARG A 33 8.68 -7.91 -1.01
C ARG A 33 9.18 -6.82 -0.05
N GLY A 34 8.31 -6.30 0.80
CA GLY A 34 8.60 -5.16 1.66
C GLY A 34 8.89 -3.89 0.84
N GLU A 35 8.19 -3.71 -0.29
CA GLU A 35 8.48 -2.68 -1.29
C GLU A 35 7.29 -1.76 -1.53
N CYS A 36 7.53 -0.46 -1.60
CA CYS A 36 6.51 0.53 -1.94
C CYS A 36 6.69 1.04 -3.37
N HIS A 37 5.56 1.11 -4.07
CA HIS A 37 5.46 1.45 -5.48
C HIS A 37 4.54 2.65 -5.67
N HIS A 38 5.00 3.65 -6.42
CA HIS A 38 4.17 4.74 -6.94
C HIS A 38 4.81 5.31 -8.21
N ASP A 39 4.09 5.30 -9.33
CA ASP A 39 4.67 5.57 -10.65
C ASP A 39 5.94 4.77 -10.94
N SER A 40 6.01 3.51 -10.46
CA SER A 40 7.23 2.71 -10.43
C SER A 40 7.78 2.31 -11.80
N LYS A 41 7.05 2.59 -12.88
CA LYS A 41 7.57 2.50 -14.26
C LYS A 41 8.54 3.64 -14.59
N LYS A 42 8.53 4.72 -13.80
CA LYS A 42 9.32 5.94 -14.00
C LYS A 42 10.12 6.35 -12.76
N THR A 43 9.74 5.85 -11.59
CA THR A 43 10.36 6.19 -10.30
C THR A 43 10.98 4.97 -9.64
N GLN A 44 11.83 5.22 -8.65
CA GLN A 44 12.48 4.16 -7.87
C GLN A 44 11.49 3.52 -6.89
N ILE A 45 11.49 2.19 -6.83
CA ILE A 45 10.83 1.40 -5.77
C ILE A 45 11.70 1.48 -4.51
N TRP A 46 11.09 1.67 -3.34
CA TRP A 46 11.83 1.73 -2.06
C TRP A 46 11.42 0.62 -1.11
N LYS A 47 12.37 0.17 -0.29
CA LYS A 47 12.09 -0.71 0.85
C LYS A 47 11.29 0.05 1.91
N TYR A 48 10.36 -0.64 2.55
CA TYR A 48 9.46 -0.08 3.56
C TYR A 48 9.35 -1.03 4.77
N ALA A 49 9.05 -0.46 5.95
CA ALA A 49 9.14 -1.05 7.29
C ALA A 49 10.58 -1.23 7.83
N PHE A 50 11.30 -0.11 8.00
CA PHE A 50 12.62 -0.05 8.63
C PHE A 50 12.53 -0.15 10.17
N GLY A 51 11.99 -1.26 10.68
CA GLY A 51 11.84 -1.50 12.13
C GLY A 51 12.68 -2.66 12.66
N ASN A 52 12.90 -3.69 11.84
CA ASN A 52 13.63 -4.88 12.22
C ASN A 52 14.61 -5.26 11.10
N SER A 53 15.69 -5.95 11.47
CA SER A 53 16.77 -6.51 10.63
C SER A 53 16.51 -6.57 9.11
N PRO A 54 17.52 -6.33 8.24
CA PRO A 54 17.42 -6.53 6.78
C PRO A 54 16.81 -7.87 6.35
N ASP A 55 16.84 -8.88 7.23
CA ASP A 55 16.22 -10.18 7.06
C ASP A 55 14.76 -10.17 7.55
N ALA A 56 13.85 -9.87 6.62
CA ALA A 56 12.46 -10.30 6.59
C ALA A 56 11.48 -9.77 7.67
N PHE A 57 11.15 -8.48 7.64
CA PHE A 57 9.89 -8.02 8.25
C PHE A 57 8.72 -8.79 7.63
N HIS A 58 8.13 -9.70 8.41
CA HIS A 58 6.98 -10.49 7.98
C HIS A 58 5.70 -9.74 8.33
N VAL A 59 4.96 -9.34 7.31
CA VAL A 59 3.66 -8.67 7.52
C VAL A 59 2.67 -9.66 8.12
N PRO A 60 2.11 -9.41 9.31
CA PRO A 60 1.13 -10.30 9.92
C PRO A 60 -0.17 -10.36 9.10
N GLU A 61 -1.00 -11.38 9.32
CA GLU A 61 -2.29 -11.54 8.63
C GLU A 61 -3.21 -10.31 8.77
N LYS A 62 -3.14 -9.64 9.93
CA LYS A 62 -3.87 -8.40 10.22
C LYS A 62 -2.88 -7.27 10.44
N PHE A 63 -3.04 -6.21 9.67
CA PHE A 63 -2.32 -4.95 9.82
C PHE A 63 -3.27 -3.78 9.52
N TYR A 64 -2.82 -2.58 9.85
CA TYR A 64 -3.61 -1.36 9.76
C TYR A 64 -3.10 -0.48 8.62
N CYS A 65 -4.05 0.12 7.90
CA CYS A 65 -3.79 1.15 6.90
C CYS A 65 -4.24 2.49 7.47
N ILE A 66 -3.35 3.46 7.50
CA ILE A 66 -3.61 4.81 8.03
C ILE A 66 -3.49 5.79 6.86
N LEU A 67 -4.59 6.46 6.53
CA LEU A 67 -4.63 7.50 5.50
C LEU A 67 -4.98 8.83 6.16
N ASP A 68 -4.03 9.75 6.12
CA ASP A 68 -4.19 11.11 6.60
C ASP A 68 -4.26 12.05 5.39
N MET A 69 -5.44 12.60 5.13
CA MET A 69 -5.66 13.49 3.97
C MET A 69 -5.37 14.96 4.27
N ASP A 70 -5.28 15.34 5.55
CA ASP A 70 -4.98 16.70 5.98
C ASP A 70 -3.47 16.97 5.88
N GLU A 71 -2.66 16.04 6.38
CA GLU A 71 -1.20 16.00 6.23
C GLU A 71 -0.78 15.40 4.88
N GLY A 72 -1.65 14.61 4.26
CA GLY A 72 -1.45 14.06 2.92
C GLY A 72 -0.43 12.93 2.88
N TYR A 73 -0.54 11.95 3.78
CA TYR A 73 0.29 10.76 3.81
C TYR A 73 -0.49 9.47 4.02
N MET A 74 0.12 8.36 3.62
CA MET A 74 -0.33 7.01 3.96
C MET A 74 0.79 6.30 4.72
N ALA A 75 0.41 5.57 5.77
CA ALA A 75 1.28 4.77 6.61
C ALA A 75 0.62 3.43 6.95
N PHE A 76 1.41 2.52 7.49
CA PHE A 76 0.94 1.22 7.94
C PHE A 76 1.38 0.97 9.39
N ALA A 77 0.65 0.12 10.09
CA ALA A 77 0.97 -0.32 11.44
C ALA A 77 0.56 -1.77 11.65
N THR A 78 1.16 -2.42 12.65
CA THR A 78 0.72 -3.72 13.17
C THR A 78 0.10 -3.51 14.56
N ASP A 79 -0.27 -4.59 15.24
CA ASP A 79 -0.63 -4.52 16.66
C ASP A 79 0.58 -4.15 17.54
N GLU A 80 1.81 -4.32 17.04
CA GLU A 80 3.05 -4.15 17.80
C GLU A 80 3.72 -2.80 17.56
N GLU A 81 3.68 -2.29 16.32
CA GLU A 81 4.41 -1.09 15.96
C GLU A 81 3.80 -0.27 14.82
N TYR A 82 4.12 1.02 14.81
CA TYR A 82 3.87 1.92 13.69
C TYR A 82 5.06 1.86 12.71
N LEU A 83 4.79 1.51 11.45
CA LEU A 83 5.83 1.23 10.45
C LEU A 83 6.36 2.48 9.73
N GLY A 84 5.93 3.67 10.14
CA GLY A 84 6.33 4.93 9.54
C GLY A 84 5.55 5.30 8.26
N VAL A 85 5.81 6.49 7.73
CA VAL A 85 5.12 6.99 6.53
C VAL A 85 5.61 6.25 5.27
N ALA A 86 4.69 5.64 4.54
CA ALA A 86 4.97 4.96 3.28
C ALA A 86 4.92 5.93 2.08
N PHE A 87 3.87 6.75 2.01
CA PHE A 87 3.61 7.65 0.87
C PHE A 87 3.29 9.05 1.37
N ARG A 88 3.68 10.07 0.61
CA ARG A 88 3.42 11.49 0.89
C ARG A 88 2.76 12.17 -0.32
N ASN A 89 2.44 13.45 -0.19
CA ASN A 89 1.87 14.29 -1.24
C ASN A 89 0.48 13.81 -1.71
N LEU A 90 -0.33 13.31 -0.77
CA LEU A 90 -1.68 12.81 -1.05
C LEU A 90 -2.78 13.87 -0.90
N LYS A 91 -2.46 15.02 -0.29
CA LYS A 91 -3.41 16.10 -0.02
C LYS A 91 -4.13 16.57 -1.28
N GLY A 92 -5.43 16.86 -1.15
CA GLY A 92 -6.27 17.35 -2.25
C GLY A 92 -6.71 16.29 -3.26
N LYS A 93 -6.34 15.03 -3.07
CA LYS A 93 -6.82 13.90 -3.88
C LYS A 93 -8.08 13.29 -3.27
N THR A 94 -8.90 12.64 -4.09
CA THR A 94 -9.89 11.67 -3.60
C THR A 94 -9.32 10.28 -3.80
N LEU A 95 -9.09 9.56 -2.71
CA LEU A 95 -8.43 8.26 -2.70
C LEU A 95 -9.35 7.19 -2.13
N TYR A 96 -9.23 5.99 -2.69
CA TYR A 96 -10.01 4.81 -2.35
C TYR A 96 -9.06 3.70 -1.91
N PRO A 97 -9.39 2.93 -0.86
CA PRO A 97 -8.63 1.72 -0.54
C PRO A 97 -8.62 0.75 -1.72
N ILE A 98 -7.47 0.12 -1.98
CA ILE A 98 -7.32 -0.83 -3.08
C ILE A 98 -6.41 -1.99 -2.66
N VAL A 99 -6.75 -3.18 -3.15
CA VAL A 99 -5.92 -4.38 -3.03
C VAL A 99 -5.81 -5.06 -4.39
N ALA A 100 -4.65 -5.66 -4.66
CA ALA A 100 -4.41 -6.46 -5.85
C ALA A 100 -3.71 -7.76 -5.46
N THR A 101 -4.21 -8.86 -6.00
CA THR A 101 -3.78 -10.22 -5.69
C THR A 101 -3.66 -11.04 -6.97
N VAL A 102 -2.69 -11.94 -6.97
CA VAL A 102 -2.48 -12.94 -8.03
C VAL A 102 -2.75 -14.36 -7.53
N TRP A 103 -3.11 -14.51 -6.26
CA TRP A 103 -3.29 -15.80 -5.63
C TRP A 103 -4.72 -16.32 -5.81
N GLY A 104 -4.85 -17.49 -6.43
CA GLY A 104 -6.15 -18.14 -6.61
C GLY A 104 -6.78 -18.49 -5.26
N ARG A 105 -8.09 -18.21 -5.12
CA ARG A 105 -8.87 -18.47 -3.89
C ARG A 105 -8.40 -17.70 -2.64
N CYS A 106 -7.66 -16.60 -2.79
CA CYS A 106 -7.42 -15.75 -1.64
C CYS A 106 -8.71 -15.03 -1.21
N GLU A 107 -8.88 -14.85 0.09
CA GLU A 107 -9.92 -14.01 0.66
C GLU A 107 -9.25 -12.85 1.40
N ILE A 108 -9.67 -11.63 1.09
CA ILE A 108 -9.14 -10.42 1.71
C ILE A 108 -10.31 -9.71 2.38
N SER A 109 -10.19 -9.47 3.69
CA SER A 109 -11.17 -8.73 4.47
C SER A 109 -10.64 -7.34 4.80
N MET A 110 -11.48 -6.33 4.60
CA MET A 110 -11.18 -4.95 4.98
C MET A 110 -12.29 -4.42 5.89
N ARG A 111 -11.90 -3.88 7.04
CA ARG A 111 -12.82 -3.28 8.01
C ARG A 111 -12.39 -1.85 8.31
N TYR A 112 -13.27 -0.91 8.05
CA TYR A 112 -13.07 0.47 8.45
C TYR A 112 -13.16 0.61 9.98
N LEU A 113 -12.15 1.23 10.59
CA LEU A 113 -12.05 1.38 12.05
C LEU A 113 -12.56 2.73 12.54
N GLY A 114 -12.48 3.77 11.72
CA GLY A 114 -12.93 5.12 12.07
C GLY A 114 -12.15 6.21 11.33
N SER A 115 -12.56 7.44 11.56
CA SER A 115 -11.87 8.68 11.19
C SER A 115 -11.77 9.57 12.42
N LEU A 116 -10.82 10.50 12.38
CA LEU A 116 -10.71 11.62 13.30
C LEU A 116 -11.31 12.88 12.68
#